data_AF-A0A535M8W9-F1
#
_entry.id   AF-A0A535M8W9-F1
#
_cell.length_a   1.000
_cell.length_b   1.000
_cell.length_c   1.000
_cell.angle_alpha   90.00
_cell.angle_beta   90.00
_cell.angle_gamma   90.00
#
_symmetry.space_group_name_H-M   'P 1'
#
loop_
_entity.id
_entity.type
_entity.pdbx_description
1 polymer ?
#
loop_
_entity_poly.entity_id
_entity_poly.type
_entity_poly.pdbx_seq_one_letter_code
_entity_poly.pdbx_strand_id
1 'polypeptide(L)'
;MTADRTVRTAIVATAVVAVAVLAGMASIGRLRAGLALDLGLVIGAANGPMIQRSLRLGMGFGALSMVRLLVLSVVAVGLGLALSPSLAWLVLAGVAGAQIILAFAGAWGLRSQ
;
A
#
# COMPACT_ATOMS: atom_id res chain seq x y z
N MET A 1 2.43 -14.40 -17.42
CA MET A 1 2.83 -15.09 -16.16
C MET A 1 3.73 -14.24 -15.24
N THR A 2 4.48 -13.25 -15.74
CA THR A 2 5.41 -12.42 -14.92
C THR A 2 4.70 -11.45 -13.98
N ALA A 3 3.64 -10.78 -14.44
CA ALA A 3 2.90 -9.80 -13.64
C ALA A 3 2.26 -10.38 -12.36
N ASP A 4 1.85 -11.65 -12.38
CA ASP A 4 1.28 -12.35 -11.21
C ASP A 4 2.31 -12.58 -10.11
N ARG A 5 3.56 -12.90 -10.48
CA ARG A 5 4.63 -13.09 -9.51
C ARG A 5 4.99 -11.77 -8.82
N THR A 6 5.00 -10.66 -9.56
CA THR A 6 5.25 -9.32 -9.01
C THR A 6 4.18 -8.92 -8.00
N VAL A 7 2.90 -9.09 -8.34
CA VAL A 7 1.79 -8.78 -7.42
C VAL A 7 1.81 -9.70 -6.21
N ARG A 8 2.06 -11.00 -6.39
CA ARG A 8 2.19 -11.94 -5.28
C ARG A 8 3.35 -11.59 -4.34
N THR A 9 4.50 -11.20 -4.89
CA THR A 9 5.67 -10.78 -4.10
C THR A 9 5.37 -9.50 -3.33
N ALA A 10 4.72 -8.53 -3.97
CA ALA A 10 4.29 -7.30 -3.30
C ALA A 10 3.31 -7.59 -2.16
N ILE A 11 2.28 -8.41 -2.39
CA ILE A 11 1.30 -8.80 -1.35
C ILE A 11 2.00 -9.47 -0.17
N VAL A 12 2.89 -10.44 -0.42
CA VAL A 12 3.62 -11.14 0.64
C VAL A 12 4.53 -10.18 1.40
N ALA A 13 5.27 -9.31 0.70
CA ALA A 13 6.14 -8.33 1.33
C ALA A 13 5.35 -7.33 2.18
N THR A 14 4.20 -6.84 1.69
CA THR A 14 3.34 -5.93 2.45
C THR A 14 2.73 -6.62 3.67
N ALA A 15 2.33 -7.89 3.56
CA ALA A 15 1.83 -8.67 4.69
C ALA A 15 2.90 -8.88 5.77
N VAL A 16 4.14 -9.20 5.38
CA VAL A 16 5.28 -9.33 6.32
C VAL A 16 5.55 -8.00 7.03
N VAL A 17 5.55 -6.89 6.29
CA VAL A 17 5.73 -5.55 6.87
C VAL A 17 4.60 -5.21 7.84
N ALA A 18 3.34 -5.50 7.50
CA ALA A 18 2.21 -5.26 8.38
C ALA A 18 2.33 -6.04 9.70
N VAL A 19 2.63 -7.34 9.63
CA VAL A 19 2.85 -8.17 10.82
C VAL A 19 4.00 -7.63 11.68
N ALA A 20 5.11 -7.20 11.07
CA ALA A 20 6.25 -6.63 11.77
C ALA A 20 5.91 -5.29 12.44
N VAL A 21 5.16 -4.41 11.76
CA VAL A 21 4.71 -3.12 12.29
C VAL A 21 3.75 -3.32 13.46
N LEU A 22 2.78 -4.23 13.32
CA LEU A 22 1.82 -4.53 14.38
C LEU A 22 2.53 -5.10 15.61
N ALA A 23 3.42 -6.08 15.44
CA ALA A 23 4.20 -6.67 16.52
C ALA A 23 5.10 -5.63 17.21
N GLY A 24 5.80 -4.79 16.43
CA GLY A 24 6.64 -3.73 16.94
C GLY A 24 5.86 -2.70 17.74
N MET A 25 4.74 -2.21 17.20
CA MET A 25 3.89 -1.22 17.89
C MET A 25 3.16 -1.80 19.11
N ALA A 26 2.79 -3.09 19.07
CA ALA A 26 2.25 -3.80 20.23
C ALA A 26 3.29 -3.87 21.36
N SER A 27 4.55 -4.16 21.05
CA SER A 27 5.62 -4.28 22.05
C SER A 27 5.90 -3.00 22.83
N ILE A 28 5.62 -1.83 22.25
CA ILE A 28 5.75 -0.52 22.91
C ILE A 28 4.41 0.03 23.44
N GLY A 29 3.36 -0.80 23.50
CA GLY A 29 2.05 -0.43 24.03
C GLY A 29 1.23 0.51 23.12
N ARG A 30 1.64 0.70 21.86
CA ARG A 30 1.00 1.60 20.89
C ARG A 30 0.20 0.86 19.82
N LEU A 31 -0.58 -0.14 20.24
CA LEU A 31 -1.34 -1.02 19.32
C LEU A 31 -2.26 -0.24 18.36
N ARG A 32 -2.92 0.82 18.84
CA ARG A 32 -3.80 1.67 18.01
C ARG A 32 -3.03 2.39 16.89
N ALA A 33 -1.78 2.77 17.13
CA ALA A 33 -0.92 3.39 16.13
C ALA A 33 -0.47 2.36 15.08
N GLY A 34 -0.14 1.13 15.52
CA GLY A 34 0.17 0.02 14.62
C GLY A 34 -1.00 -0.33 13.70
N LEU A 35 -2.21 -0.43 14.25
CA LEU A 35 -3.43 -0.69 13.46
C LEU A 35 -3.70 0.40 12.42
N ALA A 36 -3.49 1.68 12.76
CA ALA A 36 -3.64 2.77 11.79
C ALA A 36 -2.64 2.66 10.63
N LEU A 37 -1.38 2.31 10.92
CA LEU A 37 -0.34 2.04 9.92
C LEU A 37 -0.71 0.87 9.02
N ASP A 38 -1.13 -0.25 9.60
CA ASP A 38 -1.53 -1.45 8.86
C ASP A 38 -2.73 -1.20 7.96
N LEU A 39 -3.68 -0.39 8.43
CA LEU A 39 -4.83 0.02 7.63
C LEU A 39 -4.37 0.80 6.39
N GLY A 40 -3.39 1.69 6.56
CA GLY A 40 -2.72 2.36 5.45
C GLY A 40 -2.00 1.39 4.50
N LEU A 41 -1.28 0.41 5.04
CA LEU A 41 -0.60 -0.63 4.24
C LEU A 41 -1.59 -1.43 3.40
N VAL A 42 -2.73 -1.83 3.96
CA VAL A 42 -3.78 -2.57 3.25
C VAL A 42 -4.39 -1.74 2.13
N ILE A 43 -4.75 -0.48 2.42
CA ILE A 43 -5.26 0.47 1.43
C ILE A 43 -4.24 0.66 0.30
N GLY A 44 -2.98 0.89 0.66
CA GLY A 44 -1.91 1.10 -0.29
C GLY A 44 -1.57 -0.15 -1.10
N ALA A 45 -1.74 -1.37 -0.56
CA ALA A 45 -1.52 -2.64 -1.26
C ALA A 45 -2.56 -2.90 -2.35
N ALA A 46 -3.80 -2.43 -2.16
CA ALA A 46 -4.88 -2.54 -3.14
C ALA A 46 -4.54 -1.86 -4.47
N ASN A 47 -3.54 -0.98 -4.49
CA ASN A 47 -2.97 -0.43 -5.72
C ASN A 47 -2.47 -1.50 -6.68
N GLY A 48 -1.73 -2.50 -6.20
CA GLY A 48 -1.02 -3.45 -7.07
C GLY A 48 -1.90 -4.11 -8.14
N PRO A 49 -3.00 -4.77 -7.73
CA PRO A 49 -3.96 -5.37 -8.65
C PRO A 49 -4.57 -4.38 -9.65
N MET A 50 -4.84 -3.14 -9.23
CA MET A 50 -5.38 -2.11 -10.12
C MET A 50 -4.37 -1.69 -11.20
N ILE A 51 -3.05 -1.66 -10.91
CA ILE A 51 -2.02 -1.31 -11.92
C ILE A 51 -2.02 -2.39 -12.99
N GLN A 52 -2.06 -3.64 -12.54
CA GLN A 52 -2.06 -4.80 -13.42
C GLN A 52 -3.29 -4.82 -14.33
N ARG A 53 -4.46 -4.41 -13.82
CA ARG A 53 -5.70 -4.33 -14.60
C ARG A 53 -5.64 -3.22 -15.64
N SER A 54 -5.08 -2.05 -15.31
CA SER A 54 -4.88 -0.94 -16.26
C SER A 54 -3.85 -1.28 -17.35
N LEU A 55 -2.74 -1.95 -16.98
CA LEU A 55 -1.74 -2.48 -17.93
C LEU A 55 -2.37 -3.42 -18.96
N ARG A 56 -3.24 -4.32 -18.52
CA ARG A 56 -3.94 -5.26 -19.41
C ARG A 56 -4.96 -4.58 -20.33
N LEU A 57 -5.49 -3.42 -19.95
CA LEU A 57 -6.51 -2.69 -20.70
C LEU A 57 -5.92 -1.61 -21.63
N GLY A 58 -4.60 -1.45 -21.70
CA GLY A 58 -3.94 -0.47 -22.57
C GLY A 58 -4.28 0.99 -22.27
N MET A 59 -4.87 1.28 -21.09
CA MET A 59 -5.28 2.64 -20.72
C MET A 59 -4.08 3.49 -20.32
N GLY A 60 -4.11 4.77 -20.70
CA GLY A 60 -3.04 5.74 -20.44
C GLY A 60 -2.65 5.82 -18.96
N PHE A 61 -1.40 5.43 -18.66
CA PHE A 61 -0.84 5.32 -17.32
C PHE A 61 -0.95 6.60 -16.49
N GLY A 62 -0.76 7.76 -17.11
CA GLY A 62 -0.69 9.04 -16.40
C GLY A 62 -1.99 9.41 -15.68
N ALA A 63 -3.12 9.41 -16.41
CA ALA A 63 -4.40 9.84 -15.86
C ALA A 63 -4.95 8.86 -14.81
N LEU A 64 -4.82 7.55 -15.04
CA LEU A 64 -5.28 6.55 -14.07
C LEU A 64 -4.42 6.52 -12.80
N SER A 65 -3.13 6.80 -12.91
CA SER A 65 -2.23 6.84 -11.74
C SER A 65 -2.54 8.04 -10.83
N MET A 66 -2.79 9.23 -11.42
CA MET A 66 -3.24 10.40 -10.64
C MET A 66 -4.61 10.18 -10.00
N VAL A 67 -5.58 9.62 -10.71
CA VAL A 67 -6.91 9.31 -10.16
C VAL A 67 -6.80 8.31 -9.01
N ARG A 68 -5.93 7.29 -9.12
CA ARG A 68 -5.74 6.32 -8.02
C ARG A 68 -5.04 6.91 -6.82
N LEU A 69 -4.02 7.73 -7.04
CA LEU A 69 -3.37 8.44 -5.94
C LEU A 69 -4.35 9.38 -5.25
N LEU A 70 -5.20 10.08 -6.01
CA LEU A 70 -6.24 10.94 -5.46
C LEU A 70 -7.27 10.13 -4.65
N VAL A 71 -7.81 9.05 -5.22
CA VAL A 71 -8.80 8.20 -4.53
C VAL A 71 -8.21 7.58 -3.27
N LEU A 72 -6.99 7.06 -3.32
CA LEU A 72 -6.36 6.45 -2.15
C LEU A 72 -5.96 7.48 -1.10
N SER A 73 -5.58 8.68 -1.50
CA SER A 73 -5.35 9.78 -0.56
C SER A 73 -6.65 10.20 0.12
N VAL A 74 -7.74 10.33 -0.63
CA VAL A 74 -9.06 10.66 -0.08
C VAL A 74 -9.55 9.55 0.87
N VAL A 75 -9.40 8.29 0.50
CA VAL A 75 -9.77 7.14 1.34
C VAL A 75 -8.89 7.08 2.59
N ALA A 76 -7.59 7.27 2.46
CA ALA A 76 -6.65 7.26 3.59
C ALA A 76 -6.89 8.42 4.56
N VAL A 77 -7.12 9.63 4.05
CA VAL A 77 -7.48 10.79 4.85
C VAL A 77 -8.85 10.59 5.51
N GLY A 78 -9.85 10.10 4.78
CA GLY A 78 -11.18 9.81 5.32
C GLY A 78 -11.17 8.79 6.46
N LEU A 79 -10.47 7.65 6.27
CA LEU A 79 -10.31 6.63 7.30
C LEU A 79 -9.45 7.12 8.48
N GLY A 80 -8.38 7.85 8.20
CA GLY A 80 -7.54 8.48 9.21
C GLY A 80 -8.31 9.44 10.11
N LEU A 81 -9.11 10.33 9.51
CA LEU A 81 -9.95 11.27 10.23
C LEU A 81 -11.07 10.57 11.02
N ALA A 82 -11.65 9.49 10.49
CA ALA A 82 -12.67 8.70 11.17
C ALA A 82 -12.12 7.94 12.40
N LEU A 83 -10.84 7.54 12.39
CA LEU A 83 -10.16 6.88 13.51
C LEU A 83 -9.70 7.89 14.58
N SER A 84 -8.92 8.90 14.15
CA SER A 84 -8.50 10.05 14.95
C SER A 84 -7.64 10.97 14.08
N PRO A 85 -7.81 12.31 14.12
CA PRO A 85 -6.96 13.24 13.38
C PRO A 85 -5.45 13.06 13.66
N SER A 86 -5.11 12.64 14.88
CA SER A 86 -3.73 12.34 15.29
C SER A 86 -3.13 11.10 14.61
N LEU A 87 -3.96 10.17 14.15
CA LEU A 87 -3.57 8.90 13.53
C LEU A 87 -3.61 8.96 12.00
N ALA A 88 -4.23 9.99 11.40
CA ALA A 88 -4.32 10.15 9.96
C ALA A 88 -2.94 10.16 9.26
N TRP A 89 -1.94 10.75 9.92
CA TRP A 89 -0.55 10.72 9.44
C TRP A 89 0.04 9.29 9.39
N LEU A 90 -0.32 8.42 10.33
CA LEU A 90 0.13 7.02 10.31
C LEU A 90 -0.52 6.21 9.19
N VAL A 91 -1.80 6.46 8.91
CA VAL A 91 -2.49 5.82 7.77
C VAL A 91 -1.83 6.24 6.45
N LEU A 92 -1.53 7.54 6.29
CA LEU A 92 -0.80 8.04 5.12
C LEU A 92 0.60 7.42 4.98
N ALA A 93 1.33 7.31 6.10
CA ALA A 93 2.63 6.64 6.12
C ALA A 93 2.54 5.16 5.69
N GLY A 94 1.49 4.45 6.13
CA GLY A 94 1.24 3.06 5.71
C GLY A 94 0.94 2.94 4.22
N VAL A 95 0.13 3.84 3.66
CA VAL A 95 -0.16 3.88 2.23
C VAL A 95 1.11 4.13 1.42
N ALA A 96 1.92 5.10 1.83
CA ALA A 96 3.20 5.40 1.17
C ALA A 96 4.14 4.19 1.25
N GLY A 97 4.24 3.53 2.40
CA GLY A 97 5.03 2.32 2.59
C GLY A 97 4.62 1.19 1.63
N ALA A 98 3.33 0.91 1.51
CA ALA A 98 2.83 -0.09 0.58
C ALA A 98 3.15 0.25 -0.89
N GLN A 99 3.07 1.53 -1.26
CA GLN A 99 3.43 1.97 -2.62
C GLN A 99 4.93 1.79 -2.92
N ILE A 100 5.79 2.05 -1.94
CA ILE A 100 7.24 1.79 -2.07
C ILE A 100 7.50 0.30 -2.27
N ILE A 101 6.86 -0.57 -1.48
CA ILE A 101 6.99 -2.03 -1.62
C ILE A 101 6.57 -2.48 -3.02
N LEU A 102 5.46 -1.93 -3.53
CA LEU A 102 4.96 -2.20 -4.88
C LEU A 102 5.93 -1.73 -5.97
N ALA A 103 6.50 -0.53 -5.83
CA ALA A 103 7.48 0.00 -6.76
C ALA A 103 8.76 -0.85 -6.78
N PHE A 104 9.25 -1.25 -5.60
CA PHE A 104 10.40 -2.14 -5.48
C PHE A 104 10.15 -3.52 -6.06
N ALA A 105 9.00 -4.14 -5.77
CA ALA A 105 8.63 -5.43 -6.34
C ALA A 105 8.55 -5.37 -7.87
N GLY A 106 8.00 -4.28 -8.42
CA GLY A 106 7.99 -4.00 -9.86
C GLY A 106 9.39 -3.89 -10.45
N ALA A 107 10.25 -3.06 -9.86
CA ALA A 107 11.63 -2.87 -10.30
C ALA A 107 12.45 -4.17 -10.22
N TRP A 108 12.29 -4.95 -9.15
CA TRP A 108 12.96 -6.23 -8.97
C TRP A 108 12.55 -7.24 -10.05
N GLY A 109 11.24 -7.31 -10.36
CA GLY A 109 10.71 -8.19 -11.40
C GLY A 109 11.20 -7.85 -12.82
N LEU A 110 11.65 -6.62 -13.05
CA LEU A 110 12.29 -6.22 -14.31
C LEU A 110 13.78 -6.61 -14.35
N ARG A 111 14.48 -6.59 -13.22
CA ARG A 111 15.91 -6.98 -13.14
C ARG A 111 16.14 -8.49 -13.16
N SER A 112 15.13 -9.28 -12.81
CA SER A 112 15.19 -10.75 -12.82
C SER A 112 14.79 -11.38 -14.17
N GLN A 113 14.67 -10.57 -15.23
CA GLN A 113 14.46 -10.97 -16.62
C GLN A 113 15.76 -10.80 -17.40
#